data_AF-A0A7K5BVA9-F1
#
_entry.id   AF-A0A7K5BVA9-F1
#
_cell.length_a   1.000
_cell.length_b   1.000
_cell.length_c   1.000
_cell.angle_alpha   90.00
_cell.angle_beta   90.00
_cell.angle_gamma   90.00
#
_symmetry.space_group_name_H-M   'P 1'
#
loop_
_entity.id
_entity.type
_entity.pdbx_description
1 polymer ?
#
loop_
_entity_poly.entity_id
_entity_poly.type
_entity_poly.pdbx_seq_one_letter_code
_entity_poly.pdbx_strand_id
1 'polypeptide(L)'
;AFSMLGTAAGLYAIPWSKESLLLTVLMSVIGGSMGILDTGGNVLALYTWGSEVGPHLQALHFSFAAGAFLAPMVAQMDLGSSESEELAGAEKTNLSVLKSLPTASATSTTPALNGHHNESFLWSYIFIGTYILLVSIFFFVLYSKSSSTRDKSKASAQKDRLAKYHWPLVGLLFVFFLFYVGAEVTYGSYVYTYAMVFAEMKESEAAALNSVFWGAFAVCRGAAIFGAAFLSPATMIVMSLLCSAASSTALAFFAHFRAVLWVGTAVYGASMATIFPSGIAWIEQYTVVEGKTASLFVVGAALGEMCIPVAVGYLQGRYHHVPVVMYTAFVTSVVTALLFPAMYKLANWPQQRDSREAGDRETRKTLLSNSRLTEDEEEEEHVREWNDVDFEVVEMNDKDTSPRIAGDSPAKVSPQPHLDDALGDPPVVADGSPGRQNGIVDREMSE
;
A
#
# COMPACT_ATOMS: atom_id res chain seq x y z
N ALA A 1 7.08 -6.72 17.32
CA ALA A 1 7.92 -7.16 18.46
C ALA A 1 9.38 -7.31 18.04
N PHE A 2 9.82 -8.44 17.47
CA PHE A 2 11.26 -8.72 17.25
C PHE A 2 12.06 -7.63 16.51
N SER A 3 11.54 -6.98 15.46
CA SER A 3 12.30 -5.90 14.81
C SER A 3 12.43 -4.66 15.71
N MET A 4 11.37 -4.24 16.40
CA MET A 4 11.45 -3.16 17.41
C MET A 4 12.44 -3.49 18.55
N LEU A 5 12.59 -4.76 18.92
CA LEU A 5 13.65 -5.19 19.86
C LEU A 5 15.06 -4.98 19.26
N GLY A 6 15.24 -5.28 17.96
CA GLY A 6 16.47 -4.97 17.22
C GLY A 6 16.77 -3.48 17.16
N THR A 7 15.76 -2.64 16.89
CA THR A 7 15.87 -1.18 16.94
C THR A 7 16.27 -0.68 18.34
N ALA A 8 15.63 -1.16 19.41
CA ALA A 8 15.97 -0.79 20.78
C ALA A 8 17.40 -1.20 21.16
N ALA A 9 17.82 -2.43 20.82
CA ALA A 9 19.18 -2.90 21.05
C ALA A 9 20.23 -2.08 20.28
N GLY A 10 19.94 -1.70 19.03
CA GLY A 10 20.80 -0.82 18.25
C GLY A 10 20.92 0.58 18.85
N LEU A 11 19.81 1.19 19.27
CA LEU A 11 19.79 2.51 19.92
C LEU A 11 20.55 2.52 21.24
N TYR A 12 20.42 1.47 22.05
CA TYR A 12 21.25 1.32 23.23
C TYR A 12 22.74 1.21 22.85
N ALA A 13 23.12 0.43 21.84
CA ALA A 13 24.53 0.25 21.49
C ALA A 13 25.23 1.51 20.92
N ILE A 14 24.50 2.46 20.33
CA ILE A 14 25.08 3.63 19.64
C ILE A 14 25.96 4.51 20.55
N PRO A 15 25.54 4.99 21.73
CA PRO A 15 26.37 5.82 22.61
C PRO A 15 27.69 5.18 23.06
N TRP A 16 27.81 3.84 23.01
CA TRP A 16 29.03 3.12 23.35
C TRP A 16 29.92 2.81 22.13
N SER A 17 29.48 3.14 20.91
CA SER A 17 30.26 2.93 19.69
C SER A 17 31.34 4.00 19.51
N LYS A 18 32.61 3.58 19.55
CA LYS A 18 33.79 4.46 19.34
C LYS A 18 34.44 4.29 17.96
N GLU A 19 34.00 3.29 17.20
CA GLU A 19 34.49 2.99 15.86
C GLU A 19 33.40 3.25 14.82
N SER A 20 33.76 3.91 13.72
CA SER A 20 32.83 4.24 12.63
C SER A 20 32.24 2.99 11.95
N LEU A 21 33.00 1.89 11.89
CA LEU A 21 32.53 0.62 11.36
C LEU A 21 31.43 0.02 12.26
N LEU A 22 31.64 0.01 13.59
CA LEU A 22 30.63 -0.44 14.55
C LEU A 22 29.35 0.41 14.46
N LEU A 23 29.48 1.74 14.41
CA LEU A 23 28.35 2.65 14.23
C LEU A 23 27.59 2.36 12.92
N THR A 24 28.31 2.12 11.81
CA THR A 24 27.72 1.78 10.51
C THR A 24 26.92 0.46 10.58
N VAL A 25 27.47 -0.56 11.25
CA VAL A 25 26.77 -1.84 11.46
C VAL A 25 25.52 -1.65 12.33
N LEU A 26 25.59 -0.89 13.41
CA LEU A 26 24.44 -0.61 14.29
C LEU A 26 23.33 0.14 13.55
N MET A 27 23.67 1.19 12.80
CA MET A 27 22.71 1.92 11.95
C MET A 27 22.09 1.01 10.88
N SER A 28 22.86 0.09 10.30
CA SER A 28 22.36 -0.90 9.33
C SER A 28 21.36 -1.88 9.96
N VAL A 29 21.62 -2.32 11.21
CA VAL A 29 20.69 -3.18 11.98
C VAL A 29 19.41 -2.44 12.34
N ILE A 30 19.49 -1.16 12.72
CA ILE A 30 18.32 -0.31 12.97
C ILE A 30 17.51 -0.12 11.68
N GLY A 31 18.16 0.21 10.56
CA GLY A 31 17.49 0.40 9.27
C GLY A 31 16.79 -0.86 8.78
N GLY A 32 17.45 -2.03 8.87
CA GLY A 32 16.81 -3.32 8.57
C GLY A 32 15.62 -3.63 9.50
N SER A 33 15.73 -3.25 10.78
CA SER A 33 14.65 -3.43 11.76
C SER A 33 13.45 -2.52 11.51
N MET A 34 13.68 -1.27 11.08
CA MET A 34 12.65 -0.34 10.64
C MET A 34 11.98 -0.79 9.34
N GLY A 35 12.74 -1.21 8.32
CA GLY A 35 12.15 -1.73 7.07
C GLY A 35 11.25 -2.96 7.27
N ILE A 36 11.56 -3.83 8.24
CA ILE A 36 10.67 -4.92 8.68
C ILE A 36 9.42 -4.38 9.38
N LEU A 37 9.54 -3.33 10.21
CA LEU A 37 8.42 -2.69 10.90
C LEU A 37 7.47 -1.99 9.90
N ASP A 38 8.01 -1.28 8.91
CA ASP A 38 7.22 -0.59 7.90
C ASP A 38 6.49 -1.58 7.01
N THR A 39 7.20 -2.59 6.49
CA THR A 39 6.58 -3.65 5.67
C THR A 39 5.52 -4.41 6.48
N GLY A 40 5.91 -4.90 7.66
CA GLY A 40 5.04 -5.75 8.49
C GLY A 40 3.87 -5.00 9.12
N GLY A 41 4.07 -3.75 9.52
CA GLY A 41 3.05 -2.90 10.15
C GLY A 41 1.97 -2.47 9.18
N ASN A 42 2.34 -2.04 7.97
CA ASN A 42 1.36 -1.73 6.92
C ASN A 42 0.56 -2.99 6.53
N VAL A 43 1.23 -4.13 6.33
CA VAL A 43 0.56 -5.41 5.99
C VAL A 43 -0.34 -5.92 7.12
N LEU A 44 0.09 -5.79 8.38
CA LEU A 44 -0.73 -6.15 9.54
C LEU A 44 -1.99 -5.28 9.63
N ALA A 45 -1.90 -3.99 9.27
CA ALA A 45 -3.07 -3.11 9.21
C ALA A 45 -4.07 -3.57 8.13
N LEU A 46 -3.58 -3.90 6.93
CA LEU A 46 -4.43 -4.47 5.85
C LEU A 46 -5.16 -5.74 6.33
N TYR A 47 -4.45 -6.72 6.88
CA TYR A 47 -5.10 -7.96 7.38
C TYR A 47 -6.02 -7.77 8.59
N THR A 48 -5.79 -6.74 9.42
CA THR A 48 -6.60 -6.48 10.62
C THR A 48 -7.93 -5.82 10.27
N TRP A 49 -7.92 -4.82 9.39
CA TRP A 49 -9.08 -3.97 9.08
C TRP A 49 -9.70 -4.20 7.69
N GLY A 50 -8.97 -4.79 6.74
CA GLY A 50 -9.44 -5.11 5.39
C GLY A 50 -10.13 -3.92 4.71
N SER A 51 -11.39 -4.08 4.32
CA SER A 51 -12.18 -3.03 3.64
C SER A 51 -12.27 -1.69 4.40
N GLU A 52 -12.07 -1.67 5.72
CA GLU A 52 -12.08 -0.46 6.55
C GLU A 52 -10.67 0.10 6.84
N VAL A 53 -9.63 -0.38 6.15
CA VAL A 53 -8.25 0.01 6.47
C VAL A 53 -7.93 1.48 6.18
N GLY A 54 -8.68 2.16 5.30
CA GLY A 54 -8.39 3.55 4.88
C GLY A 54 -8.15 4.52 6.05
N PRO A 55 -9.14 4.77 6.93
CA PRO A 55 -8.96 5.63 8.11
C PRO A 55 -7.89 5.12 9.08
N HIS A 56 -7.82 3.81 9.30
CA HIS A 56 -6.86 3.18 10.23
C HIS A 56 -5.41 3.36 9.75
N LEU A 57 -5.17 3.30 8.45
CA LEU A 57 -3.87 3.49 7.83
C LEU A 57 -3.45 4.96 7.83
N GLN A 58 -4.39 5.89 7.60
CA GLN A 58 -4.13 7.32 7.81
C GLN A 58 -3.78 7.61 9.28
N ALA A 59 -4.46 6.98 10.26
CA ALA A 59 -4.15 7.14 11.68
C ALA A 59 -2.77 6.56 12.06
N LEU A 60 -2.38 5.42 11.49
CA LEU A 60 -1.03 4.84 11.66
C LEU A 60 0.05 5.82 11.15
N HIS A 61 -0.11 6.34 9.94
CA HIS A 61 0.82 7.29 9.33
C HIS A 61 0.77 8.69 9.95
N PHE A 62 -0.34 9.07 10.58
CA PHE A 62 -0.44 10.28 11.40
C PHE A 62 0.37 10.15 12.69
N SER A 63 0.40 8.96 13.31
CA SER A 63 1.25 8.70 14.48
C SER A 63 2.74 8.89 14.17
N PHE A 64 3.17 8.53 12.96
CA PHE A 64 4.52 8.86 12.45
C PHE A 64 4.74 10.38 12.33
N ALA A 65 3.82 11.11 11.70
CA ALA A 65 3.94 12.57 11.53
C ALA A 65 3.92 13.32 12.88
N ALA A 66 3.10 12.88 13.83
CA ALA A 66 3.07 13.39 15.20
C ALA A 66 4.39 13.11 15.93
N GLY A 67 4.96 11.91 15.77
CA GLY A 67 6.29 11.57 16.28
C GLY A 67 7.39 12.47 15.71
N ALA A 68 7.39 12.69 14.40
CA ALA A 68 8.35 13.57 13.72
C ALA A 68 8.25 15.04 14.19
N PHE A 69 7.05 15.51 14.53
CA PHE A 69 6.84 16.86 15.09
C PHE A 69 7.26 16.96 16.56
N LEU A 70 7.01 15.93 17.37
CA LEU A 70 7.33 15.92 18.81
C LEU A 70 8.80 15.63 19.11
N ALA A 71 9.50 14.83 18.30
CA ALA A 71 10.88 14.43 18.57
C ALA A 71 11.87 15.61 18.69
N PRO A 72 11.83 16.65 17.83
CA PRO A 72 12.65 17.85 18.01
C PRO A 72 12.34 18.62 19.31
N MET A 73 11.08 18.65 19.76
CA MET A 73 10.70 19.32 21.01
C MET A 73 11.29 18.60 22.23
N VAL A 74 11.22 17.26 22.25
CA VAL A 74 11.81 16.44 23.32
C VAL A 74 13.34 16.60 23.35
N ALA A 75 13.99 16.59 22.18
CA ALA A 75 15.44 16.80 22.09
C ALA A 75 15.87 18.22 22.55
N GLN A 76 15.08 19.25 22.26
CA GLN A 76 15.37 20.62 22.71
C GLN A 76 15.15 20.82 24.21
N MET A 77 14.24 20.08 24.85
CA MET A 77 14.06 20.15 26.32
C MET A 77 15.29 19.67 27.09
N ASP A 78 16.04 18.71 26.53
CA ASP A 78 17.30 18.22 27.11
C ASP A 78 18.43 19.27 26.94
N LEU A 79 18.60 19.80 25.72
CA LEU A 79 19.66 20.77 25.39
C LEU A 79 19.45 22.17 26.01
N GLY A 80 18.22 22.68 26.03
CA GLY A 80 17.90 24.02 26.55
C GLY A 80 18.12 24.17 28.06
N SER A 81 18.26 23.06 28.79
CA SER A 81 18.69 23.07 30.19
C SER A 81 20.14 23.51 30.36
N SER A 82 20.99 23.28 29.36
CA SER A 82 22.44 23.55 29.41
C SER A 82 22.81 24.97 28.97
N GLU A 83 22.21 25.51 27.91
CA GLU A 83 22.49 26.89 27.47
C GLU A 83 22.04 27.95 28.49
N SER A 84 20.97 27.67 29.25
CA SER A 84 20.44 28.59 30.26
C SER A 84 21.37 28.75 31.47
N GLU A 85 22.20 27.75 31.79
CA GLU A 85 23.23 27.87 32.83
C GLU A 85 24.45 28.68 32.36
N GLU A 86 24.89 28.54 31.10
CA GLU A 86 26.00 29.36 30.57
C GLU A 86 25.61 30.85 30.49
N LEU A 87 24.41 31.18 30.04
CA LEU A 87 23.97 32.57 29.93
C LEU A 87 23.83 33.24 31.33
N ALA A 88 23.34 32.51 32.32
CA ALA A 88 23.27 32.96 33.71
C ALA A 88 24.65 33.06 34.41
N GLY A 89 25.65 32.30 33.94
CA GLY A 89 27.04 32.41 34.36
C GLY A 89 27.74 33.64 33.78
N ALA A 90 27.51 33.95 32.50
CA ALA A 90 28.17 35.03 31.78
C ALA A 90 27.83 36.45 32.30
N GLU A 91 26.62 36.65 32.83
CA GLU A 91 26.18 37.98 33.30
C GLU A 91 26.91 38.43 34.59
N LYS A 92 27.45 37.51 35.38
CA LYS A 92 28.12 37.82 36.67
C LYS A 92 29.59 38.23 36.57
N THR A 93 30.21 38.12 35.40
CA THR A 93 31.68 38.29 35.26
C THR A 93 32.12 39.62 34.64
N ASN A 94 31.17 40.47 34.21
CA ASN A 94 31.45 41.74 33.52
C ASN A 94 31.89 42.90 34.45
N LEU A 95 32.74 42.61 35.46
CA LEU A 95 33.34 43.65 36.30
C LEU A 95 34.69 43.26 36.92
N SER A 96 35.70 42.92 36.10
CA SER A 96 37.10 43.36 36.32
C SER A 96 38.09 42.86 35.25
N VAL A 97 39.22 43.57 35.15
CA VAL A 97 40.46 43.22 34.42
C VAL A 97 40.43 43.34 32.88
N LEU A 98 40.65 44.57 32.44
CA LEU A 98 41.37 44.86 31.19
C LEU A 98 42.81 44.31 31.21
N LYS A 99 43.29 43.89 30.03
CA LYS A 99 44.71 43.92 29.58
C LYS A 99 45.67 42.79 30.02
N SER A 100 45.91 41.82 29.13
CA SER A 100 47.20 41.67 28.42
C SER A 100 47.28 40.38 27.57
N LEU A 101 48.04 40.43 26.47
CA LEU A 101 48.62 39.26 25.78
C LEU A 101 50.11 39.23 26.16
N PRO A 102 50.76 38.06 26.35
CA PRO A 102 51.34 37.37 25.17
C PRO A 102 51.49 35.82 25.25
N THR A 103 51.56 35.22 24.06
CA THR A 103 52.44 34.11 23.62
C THR A 103 52.69 32.85 24.49
N ALA A 104 52.25 31.71 23.92
CA ALA A 104 52.81 30.35 23.98
C ALA A 104 52.86 29.55 25.30
N SER A 105 52.11 28.44 25.34
CA SER A 105 52.59 27.06 25.60
C SER A 105 51.41 26.14 25.93
N ALA A 106 51.56 24.84 25.66
CA ALA A 106 50.46 23.87 25.71
C ALA A 106 50.04 23.43 27.12
N THR A 107 48.90 22.74 27.17
CA THR A 107 48.45 21.81 28.23
C THR A 107 47.74 22.41 29.45
N SER A 108 46.47 22.75 29.27
CA SER A 108 45.45 22.47 30.29
C SER A 108 44.23 21.83 29.64
N THR A 109 44.00 20.57 29.99
CA THR A 109 42.83 19.80 29.61
C THR A 109 41.56 20.47 30.14
N THR A 110 40.53 20.61 29.30
CA THR A 110 39.15 20.93 29.70
C THR A 110 38.24 19.72 29.48
N PRO A 111 38.12 18.78 30.46
CA PRO A 111 37.26 17.61 30.29
C PRO A 111 35.77 17.93 30.48
N ALA A 112 35.45 19.03 31.17
CA ALA A 112 34.10 19.32 31.65
C ALA A 112 33.07 19.56 30.52
N LEU A 113 33.43 20.34 29.49
CA LEU A 113 32.51 20.70 28.40
C LEU A 113 32.13 19.49 27.52
N ASN A 114 33.07 18.54 27.37
CA ASN A 114 32.85 17.28 26.65
C ASN A 114 32.11 16.23 27.48
N GLY A 115 32.08 16.36 28.82
CA GLY A 115 31.34 15.47 29.71
C GLY A 115 29.83 15.64 29.56
N HIS A 116 29.34 16.87 29.77
CA HIS A 116 27.89 17.18 29.70
C HIS A 116 27.27 16.83 28.34
N HIS A 117 27.90 17.22 27.23
CA HIS A 117 27.40 16.91 25.89
C HIS A 117 27.28 15.39 25.63
N ASN A 118 28.18 14.59 26.20
CA ASN A 118 28.17 13.14 26.01
C ASN A 118 27.14 12.45 26.92
N GLU A 119 26.82 13.02 28.10
CA GLU A 119 25.79 12.50 29.01
C GLU A 119 24.37 12.77 28.50
N SER A 120 24.02 14.00 28.10
CA SER A 120 22.70 14.29 27.51
C SER A 120 22.45 13.49 26.23
N PHE A 121 23.46 13.38 25.36
CA PHE A 121 23.40 12.52 24.18
C PHE A 121 23.10 11.05 24.55
N LEU A 122 23.80 10.49 25.54
CA LEU A 122 23.58 9.12 26.01
C LEU A 122 22.18 8.92 26.62
N TRP A 123 21.69 9.87 27.42
CA TRP A 123 20.34 9.82 28.00
C TRP A 123 19.24 9.88 26.94
N SER A 124 19.39 10.72 25.92
CA SER A 124 18.46 10.79 24.79
C SER A 124 18.29 9.43 24.09
N TYR A 125 19.38 8.72 23.78
CA TYR A 125 19.31 7.38 23.16
C TYR A 125 18.72 6.32 24.11
N ILE A 126 19.06 6.37 25.40
CA ILE A 126 18.50 5.44 26.40
C ILE A 126 16.98 5.65 26.56
N PHE A 127 16.51 6.89 26.58
CA PHE A 127 15.07 7.20 26.71
C PHE A 127 14.29 6.68 25.50
N ILE A 128 14.74 6.98 24.28
CA ILE A 128 14.10 6.51 23.03
C ILE A 128 14.15 4.98 22.94
N GLY A 129 15.30 4.36 23.24
CA GLY A 129 15.45 2.90 23.25
C GLY A 129 14.52 2.22 24.25
N THR A 130 14.34 2.82 25.43
CA THR A 130 13.42 2.30 26.48
C THR A 130 11.97 2.41 26.07
N TYR A 131 11.57 3.53 25.47
CA TYR A 131 10.22 3.69 24.91
C TYR A 131 9.92 2.61 23.85
N ILE A 132 10.84 2.39 22.90
CA ILE A 132 10.68 1.37 21.84
C ILE A 132 10.68 -0.05 22.43
N LEU A 133 11.47 -0.32 23.48
CA LEU A 133 11.45 -1.60 24.19
C LEU A 133 10.08 -1.87 24.85
N LEU A 134 9.49 -0.88 25.53
CA LEU A 134 8.17 -1.00 26.15
C LEU A 134 7.07 -1.27 25.10
N VAL A 135 7.09 -0.54 23.97
CA VAL A 135 6.20 -0.79 22.83
C VAL A 135 6.40 -2.21 22.26
N SER A 136 7.65 -2.66 22.15
CA SER A 136 7.98 -4.01 21.68
C SER A 136 7.41 -5.11 22.59
N ILE A 137 7.53 -4.94 23.91
CA ILE A 137 6.95 -5.84 24.92
C ILE A 137 5.42 -5.85 24.83
N PHE A 138 4.80 -4.68 24.71
CA PHE A 138 3.34 -4.58 24.55
C PHE A 138 2.83 -5.37 23.34
N PHE A 139 3.44 -5.18 22.16
CA PHE A 139 3.09 -5.95 20.97
C PHE A 139 3.40 -7.45 21.10
N PHE A 140 4.44 -7.84 21.85
CA PHE A 140 4.74 -9.25 22.13
C PHE A 140 3.67 -9.91 23.01
N VAL A 141 3.16 -9.19 24.03
CA VAL A 141 2.07 -9.66 24.89
C VAL A 141 0.76 -9.77 24.09
N LEU A 142 0.45 -8.81 23.22
CA LEU A 142 -0.71 -8.89 22.32
C LEU A 142 -0.62 -10.11 21.38
N TYR A 143 0.55 -10.33 20.75
CA TYR A 143 0.78 -11.48 19.89
C TYR A 143 0.60 -12.81 20.66
N SER A 144 1.18 -12.92 21.85
CA SER A 144 1.06 -14.13 22.70
C SER A 144 -0.38 -14.42 23.17
N LYS A 145 -1.27 -13.41 23.17
CA LYS A 145 -2.69 -13.56 23.51
C LYS A 145 -3.61 -13.75 22.30
N SER A 146 -3.11 -13.57 21.08
CA SER A 146 -3.91 -13.74 19.86
C SER A 146 -4.02 -15.22 19.47
N SER A 147 -5.23 -15.76 19.46
CA SER A 147 -5.45 -17.16 19.09
C SER A 147 -5.19 -17.39 17.59
N SER A 148 -4.34 -18.38 17.29
CA SER A 148 -3.85 -18.71 15.94
C SER A 148 -4.93 -19.14 14.93
N THR A 149 -6.19 -19.34 15.38
CA THR A 149 -7.26 -19.91 14.56
C THR A 149 -7.82 -18.99 13.48
N ARG A 150 -7.54 -17.67 13.49
CA ARG A 150 -8.20 -16.70 12.60
C ARG A 150 -7.51 -16.46 11.24
N ASP A 151 -6.24 -16.80 11.09
CA ASP A 151 -5.44 -16.42 9.91
C ASP A 151 -5.71 -17.28 8.65
N LYS A 152 -5.95 -18.59 8.83
CA LYS A 152 -5.94 -19.52 7.68
C LYS A 152 -7.16 -19.40 6.75
N SER A 153 -8.35 -19.06 7.26
CA SER A 153 -9.56 -19.01 6.43
C SER A 153 -9.70 -17.71 5.61
N LYS A 154 -9.27 -16.56 6.17
CA LYS A 154 -9.24 -15.30 5.41
C LYS A 154 -8.18 -15.32 4.31
N ALA A 155 -6.98 -15.83 4.60
CA ALA A 155 -5.90 -15.91 3.63
C ALA A 155 -6.20 -16.85 2.45
N SER A 156 -6.92 -17.96 2.66
CA SER A 156 -7.29 -18.87 1.55
C SER A 156 -8.37 -18.28 0.64
N ALA A 157 -9.38 -17.61 1.21
CA ALA A 157 -10.48 -17.02 0.42
C ALA A 157 -10.05 -15.81 -0.43
N GLN A 158 -8.99 -15.10 -0.03
CA GLN A 158 -8.45 -13.96 -0.77
C GLN A 158 -7.57 -14.39 -1.96
N LYS A 159 -7.01 -15.62 -1.91
CA LYS A 159 -5.96 -16.10 -2.82
C LYS A 159 -6.43 -16.29 -4.27
N ASP A 160 -7.72 -16.49 -4.48
CA ASP A 160 -8.34 -16.60 -5.82
C ASP A 160 -8.50 -15.25 -6.54
N ARG A 161 -8.13 -14.12 -5.92
CA ARG A 161 -8.09 -12.78 -6.56
C ARG A 161 -6.68 -12.34 -6.95
N LEU A 162 -5.82 -13.24 -7.40
CA LEU A 162 -4.54 -12.84 -7.99
C LEU A 162 -4.77 -12.24 -9.39
N ALA A 163 -4.95 -10.92 -9.44
CA ALA A 163 -5.13 -10.18 -10.68
C ALA A 163 -4.01 -10.48 -11.69
N LYS A 164 -4.37 -10.68 -12.96
CA LYS A 164 -3.47 -11.04 -14.07
C LYS A 164 -2.31 -10.04 -14.28
N TYR A 165 -2.42 -8.83 -13.74
CA TYR A 165 -1.41 -7.76 -13.78
C TYR A 165 -0.83 -7.39 -12.40
N HIS A 166 -0.91 -8.29 -11.41
CA HIS A 166 -0.37 -8.06 -10.05
C HIS A 166 1.09 -7.55 -10.06
N TRP A 167 2.02 -8.31 -10.65
CA TRP A 167 3.44 -7.94 -10.66
C TRP A 167 3.74 -6.64 -11.43
N PRO A 168 3.19 -6.41 -12.64
CA PRO A 168 3.27 -5.11 -13.30
C PRO A 168 2.74 -3.94 -12.46
N LEU A 169 1.63 -4.12 -11.74
CA LEU A 169 1.04 -3.08 -10.90
C LEU A 169 1.92 -2.75 -9.68
N VAL A 170 2.44 -3.77 -8.99
CA VAL A 170 3.38 -3.59 -7.87
C VAL A 170 4.69 -2.95 -8.35
N GLY A 171 5.20 -3.34 -9.52
CA GLY A 171 6.38 -2.72 -10.13
C GLY A 171 6.16 -1.25 -10.51
N LEU A 172 4.96 -0.87 -10.93
CA LEU A 172 4.61 0.52 -11.20
C LEU A 172 4.45 1.34 -9.91
N LEU A 173 3.90 0.73 -8.85
CA LEU A 173 3.82 1.33 -7.51
C LEU A 173 5.21 1.51 -6.87
N PHE A 174 6.16 0.60 -7.09
CA PHE A 174 7.57 0.77 -6.72
C PHE A 174 8.14 2.06 -7.31
N VAL A 175 7.97 2.28 -8.62
CA VAL A 175 8.49 3.48 -9.31
C VAL A 175 7.76 4.74 -8.83
N PHE A 176 6.45 4.65 -8.61
CA PHE A 176 5.65 5.75 -8.07
C PHE A 176 6.14 6.19 -6.68
N PHE A 177 6.32 5.27 -5.73
CA PHE A 177 6.81 5.59 -4.40
C PHE A 177 8.28 6.00 -4.37
N LEU A 178 9.12 5.50 -5.28
CA LEU A 178 10.50 5.98 -5.45
C LEU A 178 10.55 7.48 -5.75
N PHE A 179 9.77 7.94 -6.75
CA PHE A 179 9.73 9.37 -7.08
C PHE A 179 8.98 10.20 -6.03
N TYR A 180 7.90 9.67 -5.45
CA TYR A 180 7.12 10.37 -4.42
C TYR A 180 7.93 10.58 -3.13
N VAL A 181 8.47 9.52 -2.51
CA VAL A 181 9.20 9.62 -1.24
C VAL A 181 10.52 10.35 -1.43
N GLY A 182 11.24 10.07 -2.53
CA GLY A 182 12.46 10.80 -2.84
C GLY A 182 12.22 12.31 -3.02
N ALA A 183 11.06 12.73 -3.55
CA ALA A 183 10.68 14.14 -3.65
C ALA A 183 10.30 14.76 -2.30
N GLU A 184 9.54 14.03 -1.46
CA GLU A 184 9.18 14.43 -0.10
C GLU A 184 10.45 14.73 0.73
N VAL A 185 11.36 13.75 0.81
CA VAL A 185 12.60 13.86 1.59
C VAL A 185 13.56 14.90 1.01
N THR A 186 13.73 14.95 -0.32
CA THR A 186 14.59 15.96 -0.96
C THR A 186 14.12 17.37 -0.64
N TYR A 187 12.81 17.62 -0.72
CA TYR A 187 12.27 18.94 -0.44
C TYR A 187 12.41 19.29 1.05
N GLY A 188 11.98 18.39 1.95
CA GLY A 188 12.08 18.58 3.39
C GLY A 188 13.51 18.72 3.93
N SER A 189 14.50 18.16 3.22
CA SER A 189 15.92 18.30 3.58
C SER A 189 16.55 19.60 3.07
N TYR A 190 16.19 20.05 1.86
CA TYR A 190 16.90 21.15 1.18
C TYR A 190 16.11 22.47 1.09
N VAL A 191 14.83 22.54 1.49
CA VAL A 191 14.04 23.79 1.47
C VAL A 191 14.65 24.89 2.36
N TYR A 192 15.27 24.52 3.50
CA TYR A 192 16.02 25.45 4.34
C TYR A 192 17.22 26.06 3.59
N THR A 193 18.06 25.19 3.01
CA THR A 193 19.24 25.61 2.22
C THR A 193 18.82 26.47 1.03
N TYR A 194 17.71 26.13 0.39
CA TYR A 194 17.13 26.92 -0.70
C TYR A 194 16.75 28.34 -0.24
N ALA A 195 16.02 28.47 0.88
CA ALA A 195 15.61 29.77 1.41
C ALA A 195 16.80 30.66 1.78
N MET A 196 17.85 30.07 2.38
CA MET A 196 19.08 30.78 2.70
C MET A 196 19.86 31.24 1.45
N VAL A 197 20.03 30.36 0.46
CA VAL A 197 20.95 30.60 -0.68
C VAL A 197 20.29 31.32 -1.86
N PHE A 198 19.01 31.06 -2.14
CA PHE A 198 18.31 31.59 -3.33
C PHE A 198 17.27 32.67 -3.02
N ALA A 199 16.67 32.68 -1.82
CA ALA A 199 15.67 33.67 -1.43
C ALA A 199 16.20 34.75 -0.48
N GLU A 200 17.49 34.65 -0.10
CA GLU A 200 18.20 35.53 0.84
C GLU A 200 17.37 35.79 2.11
N MET A 201 16.78 34.72 2.65
CA MET A 201 15.98 34.73 3.87
C MET A 201 16.88 34.62 5.10
N LYS A 202 16.42 35.12 6.24
CA LYS A 202 17.11 34.94 7.52
C LYS A 202 16.98 33.48 7.99
N GLU A 203 17.90 33.02 8.83
CA GLU A 203 17.88 31.66 9.39
C GLU A 203 16.54 31.33 10.07
N SER A 204 15.96 32.27 10.83
CA SER A 204 14.64 32.11 11.45
C SER A 204 13.49 32.02 10.44
N GLU A 205 13.57 32.75 9.33
CA GLU A 205 12.58 32.71 8.24
C GLU A 205 12.71 31.41 7.43
N ALA A 206 13.93 30.95 7.15
CA ALA A 206 14.22 29.70 6.46
C ALA A 206 13.83 28.47 7.31
N ALA A 207 14.10 28.51 8.63
CA ALA A 207 13.66 27.49 9.57
C ALA A 207 12.13 27.45 9.65
N ALA A 208 11.47 28.60 9.76
CA ALA A 208 10.01 28.67 9.75
C ALA A 208 9.39 28.18 8.43
N LEU A 209 10.04 28.38 7.27
CA LEU A 209 9.60 27.83 6.00
C LEU A 209 9.65 26.29 5.99
N ASN A 210 10.73 25.71 6.52
CA ASN A 210 10.84 24.26 6.69
C ASN A 210 9.78 23.71 7.67
N SER A 211 9.53 24.42 8.77
CA SER A 211 8.46 24.09 9.72
C SER A 211 7.06 24.19 9.08
N VAL A 212 6.84 25.10 8.13
CA VAL A 212 5.58 25.19 7.37
C VAL A 212 5.37 23.98 6.46
N PHE A 213 6.43 23.45 5.82
CA PHE A 213 6.33 22.21 5.03
C PHE A 213 5.85 21.04 5.89
N TRP A 214 6.58 20.72 6.96
CA TRP A 214 6.28 19.59 7.85
C TRP A 214 5.00 19.80 8.67
N GLY A 215 4.71 21.04 9.09
CA GLY A 215 3.49 21.40 9.80
C GLY A 215 2.24 21.24 8.92
N ALA A 216 2.27 21.73 7.68
CA ALA A 216 1.17 21.55 6.73
C ALA A 216 0.95 20.07 6.38
N PHE A 217 2.03 19.30 6.22
CA PHE A 217 1.99 17.85 6.04
C PHE A 217 1.31 17.15 7.23
N ALA A 218 1.72 17.45 8.47
CA ALA A 218 1.15 16.83 9.68
C ALA A 218 -0.33 17.20 9.90
N VAL A 219 -0.69 18.48 9.74
CA VAL A 219 -2.09 18.94 9.85
C VAL A 219 -2.97 18.30 8.78
N CYS A 220 -2.50 18.25 7.53
CA CYS A 220 -3.25 17.61 6.45
C CYS A 220 -3.41 16.11 6.70
N ARG A 221 -2.38 15.41 7.20
CA ARG A 221 -2.47 13.99 7.55
C ARG A 221 -3.46 13.73 8.70
N GLY A 222 -3.54 14.62 9.69
CA GLY A 222 -4.57 14.55 10.74
C GLY A 222 -5.99 14.73 10.19
N ALA A 223 -6.20 15.71 9.31
CA ALA A 223 -7.48 15.92 8.63
C ALA A 223 -7.85 14.73 7.71
N ALA A 224 -6.85 14.08 7.10
CA ALA A 224 -7.03 12.93 6.22
C ALA A 224 -7.58 11.67 6.91
N ILE A 225 -7.46 11.55 8.24
CA ILE A 225 -8.11 10.47 9.01
C ILE A 225 -9.63 10.56 8.84
N PHE A 226 -10.20 11.75 9.04
CA PHE A 226 -11.62 12.02 8.80
C PHE A 226 -11.95 11.98 7.31
N GLY A 227 -11.08 12.54 6.46
CA GLY A 227 -11.25 12.51 5.00
C GLY A 227 -11.39 11.09 4.43
N ALA A 228 -10.61 10.13 4.93
CA ALA A 228 -10.64 8.74 4.50
C ALA A 228 -11.92 7.97 4.92
N ALA A 229 -12.76 8.54 5.80
CA ALA A 229 -14.08 7.99 6.09
C ALA A 229 -15.12 8.36 5.01
N PHE A 230 -14.87 9.41 4.22
CA PHE A 230 -15.81 9.94 3.23
C PHE A 230 -15.30 9.83 1.77
N LEU A 231 -13.99 9.68 1.58
CA LEU A 231 -13.33 9.73 0.27
C LEU A 231 -12.67 8.40 -0.07
N SER A 232 -12.75 7.99 -1.34
CA SER A 232 -12.00 6.82 -1.81
C SER A 232 -10.49 7.10 -1.80
N PRO A 233 -9.62 6.09 -1.56
CA PRO A 233 -8.17 6.25 -1.65
C PRO A 233 -7.71 6.83 -3.00
N ALA A 234 -8.33 6.41 -4.11
CA ALA A 234 -8.05 6.95 -5.44
C ALA A 234 -8.36 8.46 -5.53
N THR A 235 -9.50 8.91 -4.98
CA THR A 235 -9.88 10.33 -4.95
C THR A 235 -8.86 11.14 -4.15
N MET A 236 -8.42 10.64 -2.99
CA MET A 236 -7.41 11.30 -2.16
C MET A 236 -6.08 11.45 -2.92
N ILE A 237 -5.61 10.40 -3.59
CA ILE A 237 -4.38 10.45 -4.40
C ILE A 237 -4.51 11.46 -5.54
N VAL A 238 -5.62 11.48 -6.28
CA VAL A 238 -5.82 12.42 -7.40
C VAL A 238 -5.83 13.88 -6.92
N MET A 239 -6.56 14.21 -5.86
CA MET A 239 -6.56 15.57 -5.30
C MET A 239 -5.16 15.99 -4.85
N SER A 240 -4.45 15.10 -4.16
CA SER A 240 -3.07 15.34 -3.73
C SER A 240 -2.10 15.52 -4.89
N LEU A 241 -2.16 14.69 -5.94
CA LEU A 241 -1.31 14.85 -7.13
C LEU A 241 -1.60 16.15 -7.89
N LEU A 242 -2.86 16.59 -7.96
CA LEU A 242 -3.23 17.88 -8.56
C LEU A 242 -2.67 19.06 -7.75
N CYS A 243 -2.82 19.04 -6.42
CA CYS A 243 -2.24 20.05 -5.54
C CYS A 243 -0.71 20.06 -5.59
N SER A 244 -0.10 18.88 -5.64
CA SER A 244 1.36 18.70 -5.74
C SER A 244 1.89 19.28 -7.05
N ALA A 245 1.30 18.89 -8.19
CA ALA A 245 1.67 19.40 -9.51
C ALA A 245 1.47 20.93 -9.63
N ALA A 246 0.34 21.46 -9.16
CA ALA A 246 0.07 22.90 -9.16
C ALA A 246 1.10 23.66 -8.31
N SER A 247 1.39 23.17 -7.09
CA SER A 247 2.33 23.82 -6.19
C SER A 247 3.77 23.71 -6.66
N SER A 248 4.22 22.53 -7.11
CA SER A 248 5.57 22.34 -7.63
C SER A 248 5.82 23.17 -8.90
N THR A 249 4.79 23.38 -9.72
CA THR A 249 4.87 24.30 -10.88
C THR A 249 5.03 25.74 -10.41
N ALA A 250 4.23 26.18 -9.42
CA ALA A 250 4.35 27.52 -8.86
C ALA A 250 5.74 27.76 -8.24
N LEU A 251 6.28 26.77 -7.52
CA LEU A 251 7.61 26.81 -6.92
C LEU A 251 8.73 26.81 -7.98
N ALA A 252 8.64 26.01 -9.04
CA ALA A 252 9.67 25.95 -10.08
C ALA A 252 9.82 27.25 -10.87
N PHE A 253 8.72 27.96 -11.16
CA PHE A 253 8.74 29.15 -12.02
C PHE A 253 8.59 30.48 -11.27
N PHE A 254 7.96 30.50 -10.09
CA PHE A 254 7.57 31.73 -9.39
C PHE A 254 8.08 31.85 -7.94
N ALA A 255 8.95 30.94 -7.46
CA ALA A 255 9.51 31.01 -6.10
C ALA A 255 10.35 32.27 -5.79
N HIS A 256 10.72 33.06 -6.80
CA HIS A 256 11.31 34.40 -6.60
C HIS A 256 10.35 35.36 -5.86
N PHE A 257 9.04 35.14 -5.94
CA PHE A 257 8.08 35.83 -5.09
C PHE A 257 7.96 35.13 -3.73
N ARG A 258 8.39 35.81 -2.66
CA ARG A 258 8.35 35.28 -1.28
C ARG A 258 6.98 34.69 -0.90
N ALA A 259 5.88 35.34 -1.29
CA ALA A 259 4.52 34.84 -1.02
C ALA A 259 4.24 33.47 -1.69
N VAL A 260 4.74 33.25 -2.92
CA VAL A 260 4.62 31.97 -3.63
C VAL A 260 5.49 30.90 -2.96
N LEU A 261 6.67 31.26 -2.47
CA LEU A 261 7.52 30.33 -1.73
C LEU A 261 6.86 29.83 -0.45
N TRP A 262 6.24 30.72 0.35
CA TRP A 262 5.50 30.33 1.57
C TRP A 262 4.25 29.49 1.27
N VAL A 263 3.36 29.99 0.40
CA VAL A 263 2.09 29.30 0.09
C VAL A 263 2.35 28.00 -0.67
N GLY A 264 3.29 28.01 -1.62
CA GLY A 264 3.70 26.82 -2.37
C GLY A 264 4.29 25.75 -1.44
N THR A 265 5.21 26.12 -0.55
CA THR A 265 5.75 25.19 0.45
C THR A 265 4.65 24.54 1.30
N ALA A 266 3.69 25.32 1.78
CA ALA A 266 2.56 24.82 2.59
C ALA A 266 1.67 23.86 1.78
N VAL A 267 1.26 24.24 0.57
CA VAL A 267 0.39 23.42 -0.30
C VAL A 267 1.12 22.15 -0.75
N TYR A 268 2.43 22.23 -1.03
CA TYR A 268 3.25 21.09 -1.43
C TYR A 268 3.37 20.08 -0.27
N GLY A 269 3.70 20.53 0.94
CA GLY A 269 3.72 19.69 2.15
C GLY A 269 2.37 19.04 2.44
N ALA A 270 1.28 19.81 2.42
CA ALA A 270 -0.07 19.27 2.56
C ALA A 270 -0.42 18.25 1.47
N SER A 271 0.00 18.49 0.22
CA SER A 271 -0.31 17.59 -0.90
C SER A 271 0.33 16.21 -0.78
N MET A 272 1.57 16.13 -0.27
CA MET A 272 2.24 14.84 -0.09
C MET A 272 1.58 13.99 1.01
N ALA A 273 1.05 14.64 2.05
CA ALA A 273 0.60 14.02 3.30
C ALA A 273 -0.22 12.72 3.15
N THR A 274 -1.09 12.58 2.17
CA THR A 274 -2.01 11.43 2.06
C THR A 274 -1.57 10.36 1.06
N ILE A 275 -0.61 10.64 0.19
CA ILE A 275 -0.33 9.81 -1.01
C ILE A 275 0.18 8.42 -0.62
N PHE A 276 1.12 8.33 0.33
CA PHE A 276 1.67 7.04 0.75
C PHE A 276 0.63 6.10 1.40
N PRO A 277 -0.07 6.49 2.50
CA PRO A 277 -1.13 5.66 3.09
C PRO A 277 -2.26 5.36 2.10
N SER A 278 -2.72 6.34 1.32
CA SER A 278 -3.78 6.09 0.33
C SER A 278 -3.32 5.16 -0.79
N GLY A 279 -2.05 5.20 -1.21
CA GLY A 279 -1.50 4.29 -2.23
C GLY A 279 -1.50 2.82 -1.79
N ILE A 280 -1.19 2.57 -0.51
CA ILE A 280 -1.23 1.23 0.09
C ILE A 280 -2.69 0.75 0.22
N ALA A 281 -3.61 1.59 0.72
CA ALA A 281 -5.03 1.25 0.78
C ALA A 281 -5.67 1.08 -0.62
N TRP A 282 -5.17 1.80 -1.63
CA TRP A 282 -5.64 1.71 -3.01
C TRP A 282 -5.27 0.38 -3.66
N ILE A 283 -4.01 -0.08 -3.53
CA ILE A 283 -3.59 -1.32 -4.18
C ILE A 283 -4.29 -2.56 -3.59
N GLU A 284 -4.65 -2.55 -2.30
CA GLU A 284 -5.42 -3.64 -1.67
C GLU A 284 -6.79 -3.87 -2.34
N GLN A 285 -7.42 -2.81 -2.88
CA GLN A 285 -8.71 -2.91 -3.57
C GLN A 285 -8.64 -3.77 -4.84
N TYR A 286 -7.46 -3.88 -5.45
CA TYR A 286 -7.24 -4.58 -6.71
C TYR A 286 -6.45 -5.89 -6.56
N THR A 287 -5.70 -6.06 -5.47
CA THR A 287 -4.91 -7.27 -5.26
C THR A 287 -4.56 -7.52 -3.79
N VAL A 288 -4.34 -8.79 -3.45
CA VAL A 288 -3.85 -9.17 -2.12
C VAL A 288 -2.43 -8.66 -1.93
N VAL A 289 -2.21 -7.88 -0.87
CA VAL A 289 -0.89 -7.36 -0.50
C VAL A 289 -0.25 -8.29 0.52
N GLU A 290 0.44 -9.33 0.04
CA GLU A 290 1.28 -10.16 0.90
C GLU A 290 2.58 -9.42 1.29
N GLY A 291 3.24 -9.84 2.37
CA GLY A 291 4.48 -9.24 2.87
C GLY A 291 5.59 -9.06 1.82
N LYS A 292 5.71 -9.98 0.86
CA LYS A 292 6.68 -9.88 -0.26
C LYS A 292 6.35 -8.73 -1.22
N THR A 293 5.07 -8.49 -1.44
CA THR A 293 4.57 -7.46 -2.37
C THR A 293 4.68 -6.07 -1.73
N ALA A 294 4.39 -5.98 -0.42
CA ALA A 294 4.64 -4.80 0.39
C ALA A 294 6.12 -4.44 0.47
N SER A 295 7.01 -5.43 0.74
CA SER A 295 8.45 -5.16 0.78
C SER A 295 8.96 -4.59 -0.53
N LEU A 296 8.39 -4.97 -1.68
CA LEU A 296 8.84 -4.46 -2.96
C LEU A 296 8.55 -2.95 -3.07
N PHE A 297 7.30 -2.51 -2.88
CA PHE A 297 7.01 -1.07 -3.00
C PHE A 297 7.60 -0.22 -1.85
N VAL A 298 7.82 -0.79 -0.66
CA VAL A 298 8.54 -0.13 0.45
C VAL A 298 10.03 0.04 0.12
N VAL A 299 10.67 -0.95 -0.52
CA VAL A 299 12.05 -0.80 -1.03
C VAL A 299 12.11 0.28 -2.13
N GLY A 300 11.05 0.45 -2.92
CA GLY A 300 10.93 1.58 -3.86
C GLY A 300 11.00 2.94 -3.16
N ALA A 301 10.19 3.13 -2.11
CA ALA A 301 10.22 4.32 -1.26
C ALA A 301 11.62 4.59 -0.66
N ALA A 302 12.22 3.59 -0.01
CA ALA A 302 13.54 3.72 0.61
C ALA A 302 14.65 4.02 -0.41
N LEU A 303 14.58 3.44 -1.61
CA LEU A 303 15.51 3.76 -2.70
C LEU A 303 15.33 5.21 -3.19
N GLY A 304 14.10 5.72 -3.20
CA GLY A 304 13.79 7.13 -3.47
C GLY A 304 14.43 8.07 -2.46
N GLU A 305 14.21 7.79 -1.17
CA GLU A 305 14.81 8.50 -0.04
C GLU A 305 16.34 8.51 -0.08
N MET A 306 16.99 7.40 -0.47
CA MET A 306 18.44 7.34 -0.56
C MET A 306 19.00 8.02 -1.82
N CYS A 307 18.40 7.80 -2.99
CA CYS A 307 19.01 8.20 -4.26
C CYS A 307 18.69 9.63 -4.70
N ILE A 308 17.46 10.11 -4.52
CA ILE A 308 17.08 11.44 -5.05
C ILE A 308 17.76 12.58 -4.28
N PRO A 309 17.80 12.61 -2.92
CA PRO A 309 18.51 13.65 -2.19
C PRO A 309 20.00 13.70 -2.51
N VAL A 310 20.67 12.55 -2.63
CA VAL A 310 22.09 12.47 -2.99
C VAL A 310 22.34 13.04 -4.40
N ALA A 311 21.50 12.69 -5.37
CA ALA A 311 21.60 13.22 -6.73
C ALA A 311 21.38 14.74 -6.77
N VAL A 312 20.39 15.25 -6.01
CA VAL A 312 20.12 16.70 -5.91
C VAL A 312 21.24 17.43 -5.20
N GLY A 313 21.76 16.92 -4.08
CA GLY A 313 22.89 17.51 -3.37
C GLY A 313 24.14 17.62 -4.25
N TYR A 314 24.45 16.56 -5.01
CA TYR A 314 25.55 16.58 -5.99
C TYR A 314 25.33 17.62 -7.10
N LEU A 315 24.14 17.65 -7.71
CA LEU A 315 23.79 18.60 -8.76
C LEU A 315 23.79 20.06 -8.24
N GLN A 316 23.29 20.29 -7.03
CA GLN A 316 23.26 21.60 -6.40
C GLN A 316 24.67 22.12 -6.07
N GLY A 317 25.58 21.22 -5.70
CA GLY A 317 27.01 21.49 -5.55
C GLY A 317 27.74 21.72 -6.88
N ARG A 318 27.20 21.25 -8.02
CA ARG A 318 27.78 21.47 -9.35
C ARG A 318 27.25 22.72 -10.05
N TYR A 319 26.01 23.11 -9.76
CA TYR A 319 25.25 24.19 -10.39
C TYR A 319 24.66 25.15 -9.34
N HIS A 320 25.53 25.86 -8.61
CA HIS A 320 25.14 26.76 -7.50
C HIS A 320 24.11 27.84 -7.85
N HIS A 321 23.97 28.23 -9.13
CA HIS A 321 23.04 29.24 -9.61
C HIS A 321 21.68 28.67 -10.06
N VAL A 322 21.52 27.35 -10.08
CA VAL A 322 20.27 26.68 -10.50
C VAL A 322 19.53 26.19 -9.25
N PRO A 323 18.23 26.48 -9.10
CA PRO A 323 17.41 26.00 -7.99
C PRO A 323 17.01 24.53 -8.18
N VAL A 324 17.97 23.60 -8.09
CA VAL A 324 17.79 22.17 -8.43
C VAL A 324 16.64 21.55 -7.66
N VAL A 325 16.52 21.86 -6.36
CA VAL A 325 15.46 21.36 -5.46
C VAL A 325 14.05 21.62 -6.03
N MET A 326 13.80 22.81 -6.56
CA MET A 326 12.48 23.20 -7.08
C MET A 326 12.17 22.51 -8.41
N TYR A 327 13.17 22.36 -9.28
CA TYR A 327 13.02 21.60 -10.52
C TYR A 327 12.85 20.11 -10.28
N THR A 328 13.55 19.52 -9.29
CA THR A 328 13.33 18.12 -8.91
C THR A 328 11.91 17.92 -8.42
N ALA A 329 11.41 18.77 -7.51
CA ALA A 329 10.02 18.70 -7.03
C ALA A 329 8.99 18.77 -8.18
N PHE A 330 9.22 19.62 -9.17
CA PHE A 330 8.38 19.70 -10.37
C PHE A 330 8.46 18.43 -11.23
N VAL A 331 9.67 17.96 -11.56
CA VAL A 331 9.87 16.76 -12.39
C VAL A 331 9.28 15.52 -11.73
N THR A 332 9.49 15.31 -10.43
CA THR A 332 8.91 14.18 -9.71
C THR A 332 7.39 14.25 -9.63
N SER A 333 6.82 15.45 -9.46
CA SER A 333 5.36 15.66 -9.45
C SER A 333 4.73 15.38 -10.82
N VAL A 334 5.39 15.77 -11.91
CA VAL A 334 4.94 15.41 -13.28
C VAL A 334 5.03 13.89 -13.49
N VAL A 335 6.12 13.25 -13.06
CA VAL A 335 6.29 11.79 -13.18
C VAL A 335 5.22 11.04 -12.39
N THR A 336 4.98 11.38 -11.11
CA THR A 336 3.95 10.71 -10.29
C THR A 336 2.52 10.98 -10.81
N ALA A 337 2.23 12.20 -11.28
CA ALA A 337 0.96 12.55 -11.92
C ALA A 337 0.69 11.80 -13.24
N LEU A 338 1.74 11.40 -13.98
CA LEU A 338 1.62 10.56 -15.18
C LEU A 338 1.55 9.06 -14.87
N LEU A 339 2.29 8.61 -13.84
CA LEU A 339 2.30 7.21 -13.40
C LEU A 339 0.94 6.77 -12.82
N PHE A 340 0.29 7.60 -12.00
CA PHE A 340 -0.97 7.19 -11.35
C PHE A 340 -2.12 6.86 -12.33
N PRO A 341 -2.40 7.64 -13.39
CA PRO A 341 -3.35 7.25 -14.43
C PRO A 341 -2.98 5.96 -15.17
N ALA A 342 -1.68 5.66 -15.34
CA ALA A 342 -1.23 4.40 -15.92
C ALA A 342 -1.47 3.22 -14.97
N MET A 343 -1.18 3.38 -13.68
CA MET A 343 -1.52 2.42 -12.62
C MET A 343 -3.03 2.16 -12.57
N TYR A 344 -3.84 3.22 -12.59
CA TYR A 344 -5.29 3.15 -12.54
C TYR A 344 -5.87 2.42 -13.77
N LYS A 345 -5.38 2.70 -14.97
CA LYS A 345 -5.78 1.96 -16.19
C LYS A 345 -5.38 0.49 -16.12
N LEU A 346 -4.17 0.18 -15.65
CA LEU A 346 -3.67 -1.19 -15.53
C LEU A 346 -4.45 -2.01 -14.50
N ALA A 347 -4.81 -1.39 -13.37
CA ALA A 347 -5.60 -2.01 -12.30
C ALA A 347 -7.03 -2.36 -12.75
N ASN A 348 -7.68 -1.49 -13.54
CA ASN A 348 -9.05 -1.70 -14.04
C ASN A 348 -9.12 -2.52 -15.34
N TRP A 349 -7.98 -2.79 -16.00
CA TRP A 349 -7.94 -3.52 -17.28
C TRP A 349 -8.59 -4.92 -17.26
N PRO A 350 -8.40 -5.77 -16.22
CA PRO A 350 -9.08 -7.06 -16.13
C PRO A 350 -10.59 -6.92 -16.13
N GLN A 351 -11.12 -6.07 -15.24
CA GLN A 351 -12.56 -5.88 -15.06
C GLN A 351 -13.23 -5.36 -16.34
N GLN A 352 -12.60 -4.41 -17.05
CA GLN A 352 -13.11 -3.92 -18.32
C GLN A 352 -13.07 -4.99 -19.43
N ARG A 353 -12.05 -5.87 -19.43
CA ARG A 353 -11.95 -6.98 -20.37
C ARG A 353 -13.01 -8.05 -20.09
N ASP A 354 -13.19 -8.44 -18.84
CA ASP A 354 -14.15 -9.49 -18.46
C ASP A 354 -15.60 -9.03 -18.74
N SER A 355 -15.93 -7.76 -18.46
CA SER A 355 -17.22 -7.17 -18.84
C SER A 355 -17.42 -7.11 -20.36
N ARG A 356 -16.36 -6.86 -21.14
CA ARG A 356 -16.42 -6.83 -22.60
C ARG A 356 -16.56 -8.24 -23.20
N GLU A 357 -15.81 -9.22 -22.70
CA GLU A 357 -15.95 -10.63 -23.11
C GLU A 357 -17.32 -11.20 -22.74
N ALA A 358 -17.90 -10.78 -21.61
CA ALA A 358 -19.28 -11.10 -21.25
C ALA A 358 -20.30 -10.50 -22.23
N GLY A 359 -20.19 -9.20 -22.55
CA GLY A 359 -21.06 -8.52 -23.52
C GLY A 359 -20.94 -9.07 -24.94
N ASP A 360 -19.73 -9.39 -25.41
CA ASP A 360 -19.49 -10.05 -26.71
C ASP A 360 -20.12 -11.47 -26.74
N ARG A 361 -20.12 -12.19 -25.61
CA ARG A 361 -20.72 -13.52 -25.48
C ARG A 361 -22.24 -13.47 -25.43
N GLU A 362 -22.82 -12.46 -24.80
CA GLU A 362 -24.26 -12.18 -24.79
C GLU A 362 -24.75 -11.76 -26.19
N THR A 363 -24.04 -10.84 -26.83
CA THR A 363 -24.30 -10.42 -28.23
C THR A 363 -24.22 -11.61 -29.20
N ARG A 364 -23.25 -12.51 -29.02
CA ARG A 364 -23.17 -13.74 -29.83
C ARG A 364 -24.36 -14.68 -29.58
N LYS A 365 -24.85 -14.79 -28.34
CA LYS A 365 -26.04 -15.59 -28.03
C LYS A 365 -27.30 -15.02 -28.68
N THR A 366 -27.51 -13.70 -28.64
CA THR A 366 -28.70 -13.06 -29.23
C THR A 366 -28.69 -13.13 -30.76
N LEU A 367 -27.52 -13.01 -31.40
CA LEU A 367 -27.39 -13.23 -32.83
C LEU A 367 -27.71 -14.69 -33.22
N LEU A 368 -27.22 -15.67 -32.46
CA LEU A 368 -27.50 -17.09 -32.71
C LEU A 368 -28.96 -17.46 -32.42
N SER A 369 -29.63 -16.87 -31.43
CA SER A 369 -31.06 -17.10 -31.20
C SER A 369 -31.93 -16.50 -32.31
N ASN A 370 -31.59 -15.31 -32.81
CA ASN A 370 -32.31 -14.70 -33.92
C ASN A 370 -32.10 -15.49 -35.23
N SER A 371 -30.87 -15.94 -35.49
CA SER A 371 -30.56 -16.79 -36.65
C SER A 371 -31.33 -18.10 -36.64
N ARG A 372 -31.50 -18.72 -35.46
CA ARG A 372 -32.27 -19.96 -35.33
C ARG A 372 -33.77 -19.72 -35.49
N LEU A 373 -34.29 -18.62 -34.94
CA LEU A 373 -35.69 -18.21 -35.16
C LEU A 373 -35.99 -17.97 -36.65
N THR A 374 -35.07 -17.37 -37.41
CA THR A 374 -35.24 -17.21 -38.87
C THR A 374 -35.14 -18.54 -39.63
N GLU A 375 -34.28 -19.48 -39.20
CA GLU A 375 -34.24 -20.84 -39.77
C GLU A 375 -35.56 -21.61 -39.47
N ASP A 376 -36.07 -21.51 -38.23
CA ASP A 376 -37.34 -22.13 -37.83
C ASP A 376 -38.56 -21.50 -38.56
N GLU A 377 -38.57 -20.18 -38.79
CA GLU A 377 -39.61 -19.49 -39.58
C GLU A 377 -39.53 -19.81 -41.08
N GLU A 378 -38.33 -19.88 -41.67
CA GLU A 378 -38.15 -20.30 -43.07
C GLU A 378 -38.53 -21.77 -43.28
N GLU A 379 -38.23 -22.68 -42.34
CA GLU A 379 -38.72 -24.07 -42.40
C GLU A 379 -40.26 -24.15 -42.26
N GLU A 380 -40.90 -23.34 -41.41
CA GLU A 380 -42.36 -23.29 -41.32
C GLU A 380 -43.03 -22.73 -42.60
N GLU A 381 -42.47 -21.69 -43.25
CA GLU A 381 -42.99 -21.22 -44.54
C GLU A 381 -42.81 -22.27 -45.63
N HIS A 382 -41.65 -22.92 -45.71
CA HIS A 382 -41.35 -23.93 -46.74
C HIS A 382 -42.21 -25.21 -46.58
N VAL A 383 -42.66 -25.52 -45.36
CA VAL A 383 -43.62 -26.61 -45.06
C VAL A 383 -45.08 -26.20 -45.35
N ARG A 384 -45.43 -24.92 -45.22
CA ARG A 384 -46.75 -24.43 -45.65
C ARG A 384 -46.86 -24.40 -47.18
N GLU A 385 -45.83 -23.91 -47.87
CA GLU A 385 -45.79 -23.87 -49.33
C GLU A 385 -45.89 -25.28 -49.95
N TRP A 386 -45.35 -26.31 -49.30
CA TRP A 386 -45.52 -27.72 -49.71
C TRP A 386 -46.91 -28.32 -49.49
N ASN A 387 -47.74 -27.76 -48.61
CA ASN A 387 -49.11 -28.25 -48.38
C ASN A 387 -50.14 -27.63 -49.32
N ASP A 388 -49.84 -26.49 -49.95
CA ASP A 388 -50.73 -25.79 -50.88
C ASP A 388 -50.52 -26.21 -52.35
N VAL A 389 -49.67 -27.21 -52.63
CA VAL A 389 -49.47 -27.77 -54.00
C VAL A 389 -50.30 -29.03 -54.23
N ASP A 390 -51.53 -28.83 -54.70
CA ASP A 390 -52.40 -29.76 -55.43
C ASP A 390 -52.37 -31.27 -55.09
N PHE A 391 -53.33 -31.70 -54.26
CA PHE A 391 -53.91 -33.04 -54.37
C PHE A 391 -55.13 -33.00 -55.30
N GLU A 392 -54.91 -32.69 -56.59
CA GLU A 392 -55.98 -32.67 -57.60
C GLU A 392 -56.49 -34.10 -57.86
N VAL A 393 -57.69 -34.39 -57.35
CA VAL A 393 -58.31 -35.71 -57.45
C VAL A 393 -58.80 -35.97 -58.87
N VAL A 394 -57.99 -36.64 -59.68
CA VAL A 394 -58.42 -37.19 -60.97
C VAL A 394 -59.16 -38.50 -60.73
N GLU A 395 -60.49 -38.44 -60.74
CA GLU A 395 -61.33 -39.64 -60.84
C GLU A 395 -61.11 -40.33 -62.20
N MET A 396 -60.83 -41.63 -62.20
CA MET A 396 -60.98 -42.45 -63.39
C MET A 396 -61.50 -43.84 -63.01
N ASN A 397 -62.60 -44.22 -63.64
CA ASN A 397 -63.40 -45.39 -63.31
C ASN A 397 -63.46 -46.33 -64.52
N ASP A 398 -62.97 -47.57 -64.40
CA ASP A 398 -63.61 -48.72 -65.04
C ASP A 398 -63.08 -50.10 -64.55
N LYS A 399 -64.03 -50.92 -64.09
CA LYS A 399 -64.20 -52.39 -64.22
C LYS A 399 -63.11 -53.43 -63.89
N ASP A 400 -63.59 -54.39 -63.08
CA ASP A 400 -63.47 -55.85 -63.17
C ASP A 400 -62.09 -56.55 -63.11
N THR A 401 -61.90 -57.36 -62.05
CA THR A 401 -61.84 -58.86 -62.05
C THR A 401 -60.90 -59.38 -60.94
N SER A 402 -61.33 -60.38 -60.16
CA SER A 402 -60.50 -61.22 -59.26
C SER A 402 -59.61 -62.22 -60.08
N PRO A 403 -58.61 -62.99 -59.54
CA PRO A 403 -58.52 -63.53 -58.18
C PRO A 403 -57.11 -63.73 -57.54
N ARG A 404 -57.13 -64.32 -56.33
CA ARG A 404 -56.11 -65.09 -55.55
C ARG A 404 -54.79 -65.55 -56.22
N ILE A 405 -53.71 -65.58 -55.39
CA ILE A 405 -52.60 -66.57 -55.21
C ILE A 405 -51.39 -65.80 -54.61
N ALA A 406 -50.97 -65.99 -53.35
CA ALA A 406 -50.14 -67.06 -52.74
C ALA A 406 -48.66 -67.07 -53.22
N GLY A 407 -47.70 -66.97 -52.28
CA GLY A 407 -46.25 -66.98 -52.55
C GLY A 407 -45.33 -66.63 -51.36
N ASP A 408 -45.00 -67.64 -50.55
CA ASP A 408 -43.75 -67.89 -49.77
C ASP A 408 -42.90 -66.74 -49.16
N SER A 409 -42.94 -66.63 -47.82
CA SER A 409 -41.95 -67.16 -46.84
C SER A 409 -40.45 -67.35 -47.23
N PRO A 410 -39.51 -67.43 -46.25
CA PRO A 410 -39.45 -66.74 -44.94
C PRO A 410 -37.99 -66.40 -44.48
N ALA A 411 -37.89 -65.99 -43.20
CA ALA A 411 -36.80 -66.26 -42.25
C ALA A 411 -35.52 -65.40 -42.21
N LYS A 412 -35.34 -64.75 -41.05
CA LYS A 412 -34.39 -65.29 -40.07
C LYS A 412 -34.96 -65.23 -38.64
N VAL A 413 -34.69 -66.26 -37.85
CA VAL A 413 -35.32 -66.53 -36.55
C VAL A 413 -34.36 -66.24 -35.39
N SER A 414 -34.96 -65.84 -34.26
CA SER A 414 -34.56 -65.81 -32.83
C SER A 414 -33.82 -67.10 -32.32
N PRO A 415 -33.54 -67.33 -31.00
CA PRO A 415 -33.80 -66.54 -29.78
C PRO A 415 -32.67 -66.48 -28.69
N GLN A 416 -33.01 -65.76 -27.60
CA GLN A 416 -32.66 -65.89 -26.15
C GLN A 416 -32.51 -67.33 -25.56
N PRO A 417 -32.29 -67.55 -24.23
CA PRO A 417 -31.59 -66.80 -23.15
C PRO A 417 -30.71 -67.76 -22.27
N HIS A 418 -30.28 -67.39 -21.05
CA HIS A 418 -30.42 -68.20 -19.79
C HIS A 418 -29.91 -67.49 -18.51
N LEU A 419 -30.21 -68.07 -17.34
CA LEU A 419 -30.11 -67.55 -15.96
C LEU A 419 -29.52 -68.63 -15.01
N ASP A 420 -29.35 -68.30 -13.72
CA ASP A 420 -29.14 -69.20 -12.56
C ASP A 420 -27.75 -69.90 -12.39
N ASP A 421 -27.19 -70.18 -11.19
CA ASP A 421 -27.35 -69.61 -9.82
C ASP A 421 -26.20 -70.10 -8.88
N ALA A 422 -26.07 -69.50 -7.69
CA ALA A 422 -25.57 -70.03 -6.39
C ALA A 422 -24.18 -70.72 -6.22
N LEU A 423 -23.40 -70.26 -5.21
CA LEU A 423 -23.27 -70.86 -3.85
C LEU A 423 -21.85 -70.75 -3.21
N GLY A 424 -21.74 -70.34 -1.92
CA GLY A 424 -20.60 -70.70 -1.04
C GLY A 424 -19.98 -69.57 -0.20
N ASP A 425 -20.40 -69.44 1.06
CA ASP A 425 -20.05 -68.35 2.02
C ASP A 425 -19.93 -68.93 3.46
N PRO A 426 -19.79 -68.12 4.54
CA PRO A 426 -18.76 -67.11 4.82
C PRO A 426 -17.62 -67.72 5.69
N PRO A 427 -17.62 -67.84 7.06
CA PRO A 427 -18.36 -67.19 8.17
C PRO A 427 -17.44 -66.40 9.16
N VAL A 428 -17.99 -65.97 10.32
CA VAL A 428 -17.28 -65.48 11.55
C VAL A 428 -16.70 -64.04 11.45
N VAL A 429 -17.05 -63.04 12.29
CA VAL A 429 -18.03 -62.95 13.40
C VAL A 429 -18.52 -61.50 13.67
N ALA A 430 -19.39 -61.37 14.67
CA ALA A 430 -20.12 -60.20 15.23
C ALA A 430 -19.29 -59.38 16.26
N ASP A 431 -19.81 -58.42 17.06
CA ASP A 431 -21.16 -57.88 17.37
C ASP A 431 -20.92 -56.45 17.97
N GLY A 432 -21.85 -55.50 18.13
CA GLY A 432 -23.31 -55.49 18.07
C GLY A 432 -23.86 -54.09 18.45
N SER A 433 -25.19 -53.95 18.49
CA SER A 433 -25.93 -52.74 18.91
C SER A 433 -26.81 -53.08 20.14
N PRO A 434 -27.36 -52.12 20.92
CA PRO A 434 -28.64 -51.51 20.51
C PRO A 434 -29.01 -50.11 21.09
N GLY A 435 -29.98 -49.43 20.45
CA GLY A 435 -31.22 -49.06 21.15
C GLY A 435 -31.54 -47.60 21.57
N ARG A 436 -32.41 -46.96 20.76
CA ARG A 436 -33.62 -46.15 21.13
C ARG A 436 -33.57 -44.70 21.71
N GLN A 437 -34.39 -43.87 21.02
CA GLN A 437 -35.42 -42.92 21.49
C GLN A 437 -35.12 -41.42 21.79
N ASN A 438 -35.84 -40.59 21.01
CA ASN A 438 -36.55 -39.34 21.33
C ASN A 438 -35.80 -38.07 21.82
N GLY A 439 -36.08 -36.94 21.15
CA GLY A 439 -35.77 -35.59 21.64
C GLY A 439 -36.10 -34.47 20.63
N ILE A 440 -37.31 -33.90 20.71
CA ILE A 440 -37.70 -32.65 20.02
C ILE A 440 -37.34 -31.47 20.94
N VAL A 441 -36.71 -30.40 20.43
CA VAL A 441 -36.89 -28.99 20.87
C VAL A 441 -36.47 -28.03 19.74
N ASP A 442 -37.35 -27.07 19.40
CA ASP A 442 -37.09 -25.86 18.59
C ASP A 442 -36.73 -24.64 19.49
N ARG A 443 -36.35 -23.49 18.86
CA ARG A 443 -36.27 -22.12 19.44
C ARG A 443 -35.06 -21.87 20.39
N GLU A 444 -34.52 -20.65 20.59
CA GLU A 444 -34.74 -19.34 19.94
C GLU A 444 -33.53 -18.38 20.06
N MET A 445 -33.75 -17.14 19.62
CA MET A 445 -32.93 -15.92 19.64
C MET A 445 -32.21 -15.51 20.95
N SER A 446 -31.32 -14.52 20.75
CA SER A 446 -30.97 -13.37 21.62
C SER A 446 -30.22 -13.60 22.93
N GLU A 447 -29.00 -13.05 23.00
CA GLU A 447 -28.69 -11.77 23.67
C GLU A 447 -27.74 -10.94 22.80
#